data_AF-A0A7X6Z686-F1
#
_entry.id   AF-A0A7X6Z686-F1
#
_cell.length_a   1.000
_cell.length_b   1.000
_cell.length_c   1.000
_cell.angle_alpha   90.00
_cell.angle_beta   90.00
_cell.angle_gamma   90.00
#
_symmetry.space_group_name_H-M   'P 1'
#
loop_
_entity.id
_entity.type
_entity.pdbx_description
1 polymer ?
#
loop_
_entity_poly.entity_id
_entity_poly.type
_entity_poly.pdbx_seq_one_letter_code
_entity_poly.pdbx_strand_id
1 'polypeptide(L)' 'MRKYTDNELYFIADAMEQFGGSFVQALSLALRKADMWNRDRLVKAFPELFEEYLIKSRQYRKQQ' A
#
# COMPACT_ATOMS: atom_id res chain seq x y z
N MET A 1 2.36 -8.53 14.95
CA MET A 1 1.46 -7.37 15.13
C MET A 1 1.28 -6.72 13.76
N ARG A 2 0.06 -6.42 13.32
CA ARG A 2 -0.16 -5.76 12.01
C ARG A 2 0.42 -4.34 12.07
N LYS A 3 1.30 -3.98 11.13
CA LYS A 3 1.93 -2.64 11.04
C LYS A 3 0.94 -1.56 10.59
N TYR A 4 -0.02 -1.92 9.73
CA TYR A 4 -0.98 -1.00 9.12
C TYR A 4 -2.41 -1.47 9.40
N THR A 5 -3.31 -0.51 9.55
CA THR A 5 -4.77 -0.76 9.56
C THR A 5 -5.27 -1.11 8.15
N ASP A 6 -6.46 -1.71 8.04
CA ASP A 6 -7.04 -2.02 6.73
C ASP A 6 -7.33 -0.75 5.90
N ASN A 7 -7.70 0.36 6.56
CA ASN A 7 -7.84 1.66 5.90
C ASN A 7 -6.50 2.20 5.38
N GLU A 8 -5.42 2.09 6.18
CA GLU A 8 -4.09 2.48 5.71
C GLU A 8 -3.62 1.63 4.53
N LEU A 9 -3.87 0.33 4.54
CA LEU A 9 -3.55 -0.55 3.41
C LEU A 9 -4.35 -0.18 2.15
N TYR A 10 -5.63 0.18 2.30
CA TYR A 10 -6.44 0.68 1.20
C TYR A 10 -5.84 1.96 0.59
N PHE A 11 -5.47 2.91 1.44
CA PHE A 11 -4.85 4.17 1.02
C PHE A 11 -3.47 4.01 0.40
N ILE A 12 -2.68 3.07 0.91
CA ILE A 12 -1.39 2.69 0.32
C ILE A 12 -1.63 2.10 -1.07
N ALA A 13 -2.61 1.20 -1.22
CA ALA A 13 -2.94 0.61 -2.52
C ALA A 13 -3.36 1.67 -3.55
N ASP A 14 -4.22 2.62 -3.16
CA ASP A 14 -4.62 3.74 -4.02
C ASP A 14 -3.40 4.57 -4.46
N ALA A 15 -2.50 4.91 -3.53
CA ALA A 15 -1.30 5.67 -3.84
C ALA A 15 -0.31 4.88 -4.71
N MET A 16 -0.18 3.58 -4.50
CA MET A 16 0.65 2.68 -5.32
C MET A 16 0.12 2.60 -6.75
N GLU A 17 -1.19 2.53 -6.93
CA GLU A 17 -1.86 2.52 -8.23
C GLU A 17 -1.68 3.85 -8.97
N GLN A 18 -1.87 4.97 -8.26
CA GLN A 18 -1.84 6.32 -8.84
C GLN A 18 -0.42 6.83 -9.15
N PHE A 19 0.54 6.56 -8.27
CA PHE A 19 1.88 7.19 -8.32
C PHE A 19 3.02 6.20 -8.58
N GLY A 20 2.74 4.89 -8.56
CA GLY A 20 3.75 3.86 -8.71
C GLY A 20 4.04 3.46 -10.16
N GLY A 21 5.23 2.89 -10.38
CA GLY A 21 5.56 2.22 -11.64
C GLY A 21 4.88 0.85 -11.78
N SER A 22 5.07 0.17 -12.91
CA SER A 22 4.38 -1.09 -13.27
C SER A 22 4.44 -2.16 -12.18
N PHE A 23 5.60 -2.35 -11.54
CA PHE A 23 5.75 -3.29 -10.42
C PHE A 23 4.88 -2.90 -9.21
N VAL A 24 4.91 -1.62 -8.82
CA VAL A 24 4.17 -1.12 -7.66
C VAL A 24 2.65 -1.16 -7.92
N GLN A 25 2.23 -0.90 -9.16
CA GLN A 25 0.83 -1.06 -9.58
C GLN A 25 0.39 -2.53 -9.53
N ALA A 26 1.23 -3.48 -9.95
CA ALA A 26 0.91 -4.90 -9.79
C ALA A 26 0.86 -5.32 -8.31
N LEU A 27 1.74 -4.76 -7.47
CA LEU A 27 1.74 -4.97 -6.03
C LEU A 27 0.46 -4.43 -5.37
N SER A 28 -0.05 -3.28 -5.81
CA SER A 28 -1.31 -2.72 -5.30
C SER A 28 -2.49 -3.67 -5.60
N LEU A 29 -2.54 -4.23 -6.81
CA LEU A 29 -3.55 -5.21 -7.18
C LEU A 29 -3.44 -6.48 -6.33
N ALA A 30 -2.23 -7.01 -6.13
CA ALA A 30 -1.98 -8.15 -5.26
C ALA A 30 -2.44 -7.87 -3.82
N LEU A 31 -2.13 -6.68 -3.28
CA LEU A 31 -2.53 -6.25 -1.94
C LEU A 31 -4.05 -6.21 -1.78
N ARG A 32 -4.79 -5.69 -2.78
CA ARG A 32 -6.27 -5.64 -2.76
C ARG A 32 -6.90 -7.03 -2.80
N LYS A 33 -6.27 -7.99 -3.49
CA LYS A 33 -6.78 -9.36 -3.65
C LYS A 33 -6.34 -10.31 -2.53
N ALA A 34 -5.26 -9.99 -1.83
CA ALA A 34 -4.70 -10.83 -0.78
C ALA A 34 -5.63 -10.93 0.44
N ASP A 35 -5.72 -12.15 0.99
CA ASP A 35 -6.23 -12.39 2.34
C ASP A 35 -5.33 -11.78 3.42
N MET A 36 -5.78 -11.83 4.67
CA MET A 36 -5.05 -11.26 5.80
C MET A 36 -3.59 -11.74 5.92
N TRP A 37 -3.33 -13.02 5.66
CA TRP A 37 -2.01 -13.59 5.85
C TRP A 37 -1.07 -13.20 4.71
N ASN A 38 -1.59 -13.20 3.48
CA ASN A 38 -0.85 -12.76 2.31
C ASN A 38 -0.59 -11.25 2.33
N ARG A 39 -1.49 -10.42 2.88
CA ARG A 39 -1.23 -8.98 3.11
C ARG A 39 0.00 -8.76 4.00
N ASP A 40 0.09 -9.50 5.11
CA ASP A 40 1.23 -9.39 6.03
C ASP A 40 2.55 -9.81 5.37
N ARG A 41 2.52 -10.83 4.50
CA ARG A 41 3.67 -11.24 3.71
C ARG A 41 4.12 -10.16 2.72
N LEU A 42 3.18 -9.53 2.00
CA LEU A 42 3.50 -8.44 1.07
C LEU A 42 4.13 -7.25 1.79
N VAL A 43 3.58 -6.86 2.95
CA VAL A 43 4.13 -5.78 3.79
C VAL A 43 5.55 -6.09 4.25
N LYS A 44 5.80 -7.33 4.68
CA LYS A 44 7.13 -7.77 5.14
C LYS A 44 8.16 -7.88 4.02
N ALA A 45 7.72 -8.23 2.82
CA ALA A 45 8.60 -8.35 1.66
C ALA A 45 9.11 -6.97 1.17
N PHE A 46 8.29 -5.92 1.31
CA PHE A 46 8.60 -4.59 0.77
C PHE A 46 8.34 -3.45 1.78
N PRO A 47 8.91 -3.50 2.99
CA PRO A 47 8.52 -2.59 4.08
C PRO A 47 8.71 -1.10 3.75
N GLU A 48 9.76 -0.76 3.01
CA GLU A 48 10.09 0.62 2.61
C GLU A 48 9.07 1.18 1.60
N LEU A 49 8.60 0.36 0.65
CA LEU A 49 7.57 0.77 -0.30
C LEU A 49 6.26 1.10 0.43
N PHE A 50 5.81 0.26 1.35
CA PHE A 50 4.57 0.56 2.08
C PHE A 50 4.66 1.85 2.91
N GLU A 51 5.84 2.16 3.46
CA GLU A 51 6.07 3.41 4.18
C GLU A 51 6.06 4.63 3.25
N GLU A 52 6.76 4.56 2.12
CA GLU A 52 6.77 5.61 1.10
C GLU A 52 5.35 5.96 0.63
N TYR A 53 4.58 4.94 0.23
CA TYR A 53 3.25 5.14 -0.31
C TYR A 53 2.21 5.51 0.76
N LEU A 54 2.44 5.17 2.04
CA LEU A 54 1.64 5.72 3.13
C LEU A 54 1.82 7.23 3.24
N ILE A 55 3.06 7.72 3.17
CA ILE A 55 3.37 9.16 3.20
C ILE A 55 2.74 9.86 1.99
N LYS A 56 2.92 9.32 0.77
CA LYS A 56 2.29 9.86 -0.45
C LYS A 56 0.77 9.90 -0.35
N SER A 57 0.14 8.85 0.18
CA SER A 57 -1.33 8.81 0.36
C SER A 57 -1.83 9.93 1.28
N ARG A 58 -1.07 10.25 2.34
CA ARG A 58 -1.40 11.33 3.28
C ARG A 58 -1.19 12.71 2.65
N GLN A 59 -0.17 12.88 1.81
CA GLN A 59 0.07 14.13 1.09
C GLN A 59 -1.03 14.40 0.06
N TYR A 60 -1.42 13.39 -0.72
CA TYR A 60 -2.48 13.51 -1.72
C TYR A 60 -3.84 13.88 -1.11
N ARG A 61 -4.21 13.24 0.01
CA ARG A 61 -5.48 13.56 0.70
C ARG A 61 -5.52 14.93 1.36
N LYS A 62 -4.38 15.55 1.67
CA LYS A 62 -4.33 16.92 2.21
C LYS A 62 -4.52 18.00 1.14
N GLN A 63 -4.43 17.62 -0.13
CA GLN A 63 -4.57 18.52 -1.28
C GLN A 63 -6.00 18.55 -1.85
N GLN A 64 -6.91 17.74 -1.30
CA GLN A 64 -8.34 17.72 -1.60
C GLN A 64 -9.14 18.32 -0.46
#